data_AF-A0A1X7TH30-F1
#
_entry.id   AF-A0A1X7TH30-F1
#
_cell.length_a   1.000
_cell.length_b   1.000
_cell.length_c   1.000
_cell.angle_alpha   90.00
_cell.angle_beta   90.00
_cell.angle_gamma   90.00
#
_symmetry.space_group_name_H-M   'P 1'
#
loop_
_entity.id
_entity.type
_entity.pdbx_description
1 polymer ?
#
loop_
_entity_poly.entity_id
_entity_poly.type
_entity_poly.pdbx_seq_one_letter_code
_entity_poly.pdbx_strand_id
1 'polypeptide(L)'
;MCRYALLTPETYPRWTGPVQDGIRHLMMSVNMEPDQWQLGKTKVFIKSPESLFLLEELRERKYDAYARRIQKAWRRHRSDQYYQTLKERGN
;
A
#
# COMPACT_ATOMS: atom_id res chain seq x y z
N MET A 1 12.91 -0.89 -3.29
CA MET A 1 11.64 -1.66 -3.36
C MET A 1 10.67 -1.32 -2.23
N CYS A 2 11.14 -1.23 -0.97
CA CYS A 2 10.28 -1.06 0.22
C CYS A 2 9.20 0.04 0.13
N ARG A 3 9.49 1.19 -0.51
CA ARG A 3 8.54 2.31 -0.62
C ARG A 3 7.22 1.93 -1.31
N TYR A 4 7.28 1.10 -2.34
CA TYR A 4 6.14 0.71 -3.16
C TYR A 4 5.70 -0.75 -2.93
N ALA A 5 6.36 -1.47 -2.02
CA ALA A 5 6.06 -2.87 -1.73
C ALA A 5 4.60 -3.12 -1.30
N LEU A 6 3.90 -2.11 -0.79
CA LEU A 6 2.49 -2.17 -0.41
C LEU A 6 1.50 -2.09 -1.57
N LEU A 7 1.96 -1.78 -2.79
CA LEU A 7 1.07 -1.64 -3.95
C LEU A 7 0.42 -2.98 -4.32
N THR A 8 1.14 -4.09 -4.11
CA THR A 8 0.67 -5.44 -4.44
C THR A 8 0.73 -6.37 -3.22
N PRO A 9 -0.20 -7.35 -3.11
CA PRO A 9 -0.12 -8.38 -2.09
C PRO A 9 1.14 -9.22 -2.16
N GLU A 10 1.67 -9.49 -3.35
CA GLU A 10 2.83 -10.36 -3.56
C GLU A 10 4.13 -9.72 -3.08
N THR A 11 4.21 -8.39 -3.13
CA THR A 11 5.38 -7.64 -2.65
C THR A 11 5.27 -7.22 -1.19
N TYR A 12 4.08 -7.31 -0.59
CA TYR A 12 3.79 -6.93 0.79
C TYR A 12 3.76 -8.16 1.72
N PRO A 13 4.24 -8.09 2.97
CA PRO A 13 4.96 -6.97 3.60
C PRO A 13 6.43 -6.89 3.19
N ARG A 14 6.94 -7.94 2.54
CA ARG A 14 8.33 -8.06 2.12
C ARG A 14 8.44 -8.97 0.91
N TRP A 15 9.14 -8.51 -0.12
CA TRP A 15 9.58 -9.33 -1.24
C TRP A 15 10.83 -10.13 -0.87
N THR A 16 10.85 -11.42 -1.23
CA THR A 16 11.96 -12.35 -0.94
C THR A 16 12.75 -12.77 -2.17
N GLY A 17 12.23 -12.52 -3.37
CA GLY A 17 12.90 -12.86 -4.63
C GLY A 17 13.93 -11.82 -5.07
N PRO A 18 14.49 -11.98 -6.30
CA PRO A 18 15.35 -10.99 -6.91
C PRO A 18 14.64 -9.63 -7.01
N VAL A 19 15.34 -8.55 -6.68
CA VAL A 19 14.75 -7.20 -6.65
C VAL A 19 14.23 -6.77 -8.03
N GLN A 20 14.93 -7.16 -9.10
CA GLN A 20 14.53 -6.83 -10.48
C GLN A 20 13.18 -7.45 -10.85
N ASP A 21 12.91 -8.67 -10.40
CA ASP A 21 11.66 -9.39 -10.65
C ASP A 21 10.53 -8.73 -9.88
N GLY A 22 10.81 -8.35 -8.63
CA GLY A 22 9.88 -7.59 -7.82
C GLY A 22 9.51 -6.23 -8.43
N ILE A 23 10.48 -5.52 -9.01
CA ILE A 23 10.21 -4.26 -9.72
C ILE A 23 9.38 -4.51 -10.98
N ARG A 24 9.70 -5.55 -11.77
CA ARG A 24 8.89 -5.94 -12.95
C ARG A 24 7.45 -6.25 -12.58
N HIS A 25 7.24 -7.09 -11.57
CA HIS A 25 5.91 -7.41 -11.04
C HIS A 25 5.15 -6.15 -10.64
N LEU A 26 5.82 -5.26 -9.89
CA LEU A 26 5.20 -4.02 -9.43
C LEU A 26 4.79 -3.11 -10.59
N MET A 27 5.67 -2.89 -11.57
CA MET A 27 5.36 -2.04 -12.73
C MET A 27 4.21 -2.62 -13.56
N MET A 28 4.19 -3.94 -13.76
CA MET A 28 3.09 -4.61 -14.45
C MET A 28 1.77 -4.51 -13.67
N SER A 29 1.81 -4.68 -12.35
CA SER A 29 0.61 -4.65 -11.50
C SER A 29 -0.11 -3.29 -11.49
N VAL A 30 0.63 -2.20 -11.73
CA VAL A 30 0.08 -0.84 -11.81
C VAL A 30 -0.21 -0.42 -13.26
N ASN A 31 -0.10 -1.34 -14.21
CA ASN A 31 -0.22 -1.10 -15.65
C ASN A 31 0.72 0.02 -16.14
N MET A 32 1.94 0.08 -15.62
CA MET A 32 2.97 1.00 -16.12
C MET A 32 3.41 0.53 -17.51
N GLU A 33 3.33 1.41 -18.51
CA GLU A 33 3.76 1.08 -19.86
C GLU A 33 5.27 0.77 -19.89
N PRO A 34 5.72 -0.30 -20.57
CA PRO A 34 7.13 -0.72 -20.56
C PRO A 34 8.12 0.32 -21.06
N ASP A 35 7.68 1.23 -21.92
CA ASP A 35 8.50 2.31 -22.43
C ASP A 35 8.64 3.46 -21.41
N GLN A 36 7.80 3.57 -20.38
CA GLN A 36 7.90 4.65 -19.38
C GLN A 36 9.00 4.42 -18.33
N TRP A 37 9.64 3.24 -18.32
CA TRP A 37 10.65 2.91 -17.34
C TRP A 37 11.71 1.95 -17.87
N GLN A 38 12.85 1.88 -17.17
CA GLN A 38 13.94 0.97 -17.52
C GLN A 38 14.67 0.49 -16.26
N LEU A 39 15.07 -0.78 -16.25
CA LEU A 39 15.95 -1.31 -15.21
C LEU A 39 17.41 -1.06 -15.58
N GLY A 40 18.11 -0.29 -14.74
CA GLY A 40 19.57 -0.29 -14.70
C GLY A 40 20.10 -1.43 -13.83
N LYS A 41 21.43 -1.48 -13.66
CA LYS A 41 22.09 -2.51 -12.83
C LYS A 41 21.62 -2.50 -11.38
N THR A 42 21.46 -1.31 -10.80
CA THR A 42 21.17 -1.13 -9.36
C THR A 42 19.93 -0.29 -9.08
N LYS A 43 19.37 0.39 -10.09
CA LYS A 43 18.29 1.38 -9.95
C LYS A 43 17.30 1.26 -11.10
N VAL A 44 16.06 1.66 -10.85
CA VAL A 44 15.04 1.85 -11.89
C VAL A 44 15.06 3.31 -12.35
N PHE A 45 14.94 3.52 -13.66
CA PHE A 45 14.81 4.83 -14.29
C PHE A 45 13.36 4.98 -14.75
N ILE A 46 12.76 6.14 -14.49
CA ILE A 46 11.40 6.49 -14.92
C ILE A 46 11.54 7.66 -15.89
N LYS A 47 10.92 7.58 -17.07
CA LYS A 47 11.10 8.54 -18.15
C LYS A 47 10.37 9.87 -17.93
N SER A 48 9.20 9.82 -17.29
CA SER A 48 8.31 10.96 -17.14
C SER A 48 7.93 11.19 -15.66
N PRO A 49 7.84 12.44 -15.20
CA PRO A 49 7.40 12.74 -13.83
C PRO A 49 5.96 12.25 -13.58
N GLU A 50 5.11 12.22 -14.60
CA GLU A 50 3.73 11.72 -14.54
C GLU A 50 3.68 10.25 -14.11
N SER A 51 4.57 9.42 -14.65
CA SER A 51 4.69 8.00 -14.27
C SER A 51 5.10 7.82 -12.81
N LEU A 52 6.00 8.68 -12.32
CA LEU A 52 6.36 8.66 -10.90
C LEU A 52 5.20 9.13 -10.01
N PHE A 53 4.46 10.15 -10.43
CA PHE A 53 3.29 10.64 -9.70
C PHE A 53 2.17 9.60 -9.62
N LEU A 54 1.95 8.83 -10.68
CA LEU A 54 1.01 7.70 -10.66
C LEU A 54 1.36 6.69 -9.54
N LEU A 55 2.64 6.33 -9.40
CA LEU A 55 3.10 5.41 -8.35
C LEU A 55 2.87 5.97 -6.95
N GLU A 56 3.15 7.25 -6.74
CA GLU A 56 2.93 7.93 -5.46
C GLU A 56 1.44 8.06 -5.13
N GLU A 57 0.60 8.38 -6.10
CA GLU A 57 -0.85 8.48 -5.90
C GLU A 57 -1.48 7.12 -5.55
N LEU A 58 -1.08 6.04 -6.25
CA LEU A 58 -1.52 4.68 -5.92
C LEU A 58 -1.07 4.26 -4.51
N ARG A 59 0.15 4.66 -4.13
CA ARG A 59 0.70 4.41 -2.80
C ARG A 59 -0.12 5.12 -1.74
N GLU A 60 -0.44 6.40 -1.93
CA GLU A 60 -1.25 7.19 -1.01
C GLU A 60 -2.64 6.57 -0.83
N ARG A 61 -3.31 6.19 -1.93
CA ARG A 61 -4.61 5.52 -1.90
C ARG A 61 -4.62 4.23 -1.08
N LYS A 62 -3.53 3.44 -1.13
CA LYS A 62 -3.38 2.22 -0.33
C LYS A 62 -3.20 2.54 1.16
N TYR A 63 -2.36 3.51 1.52
CA TYR A 63 -2.23 3.95 2.92
C TYR A 63 -3.56 4.41 3.49
N ASP A 64 -4.28 5.23 2.73
CA ASP A 64 -5.62 5.70 3.05
C ASP A 64 -6.59 4.55 3.33
N ALA A 65 -6.57 3.51 2.50
CA ALA A 65 -7.39 2.32 2.71
C ALA A 65 -7.02 1.58 4.01
N TYR A 66 -5.72 1.44 4.31
CA TYR A 66 -5.26 0.84 5.56
C TYR A 66 -5.64 1.69 6.78
N ALA A 67 -5.44 3.00 6.71
CA ALA A 67 -5.82 3.95 7.75
C ALA A 67 -7.32 3.85 8.04
N ARG A 68 -8.17 3.83 7.01
CA ARG A 68 -9.62 3.65 7.15
C ARG A 68 -9.99 2.32 7.82
N ARG A 69 -9.31 1.22 7.48
CA ARG A 69 -9.53 -0.09 8.12
C ARG A 69 -9.20 -0.05 9.61
N ILE A 70 -8.05 0.52 9.97
CA ILE A 70 -7.60 0.66 11.37
C ILE A 70 -8.57 1.56 12.15
N GLN A 71 -8.90 2.73 11.60
CA GLN A 71 -9.83 3.68 12.20
C GLN A 71 -11.21 3.05 12.43
N LYS A 72 -11.74 2.30 11.45
CA LYS A 72 -13.02 1.60 11.57
C LYS A 72 -13.00 0.58 12.70
N ALA A 73 -11.96 -0.24 12.79
CA ALA A 73 -11.81 -1.24 13.85
C ALA A 73 -11.75 -0.58 15.23
N TRP A 74 -10.99 0.51 15.37
CA TRP A 74 -10.88 1.26 16.62
C TRP A 74 -12.20 1.91 17.05
N ARG A 75 -12.91 2.58 16.12
CA ARG A 75 -14.21 3.20 16.42
C ARG A 75 -15.24 2.17 16.87
N ARG A 76 -15.25 0.99 16.24
CA ARG A 76 -16.10 -0.13 16.65
C ARG A 76 -15.76 -0.58 18.07
N HIS A 77 -14.50 -0.88 18.35
CA HIS A 77 -14.05 -1.29 19.67
C HIS A 77 -14.44 -0.29 20.77
N ARG A 78 -14.24 1.01 20.51
CA ARG A 78 -14.61 2.08 21.45
C ARG A 78 -16.13 2.16 21.67
N SER A 79 -16.93 1.98 20.61
CA SER A 79 -18.40 1.93 20.72
C SER A 79 -18.86 0.73 21.54
N ASP A 80 -18.26 -0.44 21.31
CA ASP A 80 -18.58 -1.67 22.03
C ASP A 80 -18.26 -1.51 23.53
N GLN A 81 -17.09 -0.94 23.86
CA GLN A 81 -16.71 -0.62 25.25
C GLN A 81 -17.71 0.32 25.91
N TYR A 82 -18.10 1.41 25.24
CA TYR A 82 -19.07 2.36 25.76
C TYR A 82 -20.42 1.68 26.07
N TYR A 83 -20.91 0.85 25.15
CA TYR A 83 -22.17 0.14 25.32
C TYR A 83 -22.13 -0.86 26.49
N GLN A 84 -21.01 -1.55 26.70
CA GLN A 84 -20.84 -2.41 27.88
C GLN A 84 -20.87 -1.61 29.17
N THR A 85 -20.19 -0.46 29.24
CA THR A 85 -20.22 0.38 30.46
C THR A 85 -21.62 0.91 30.78
N LEU A 86 -22.45 1.18 29.78
CA LEU A 86 -23.84 1.59 30.00
C LEU A 86 -24.70 0.45 30.55
N LYS A 87 -24.49 -0.78 30.06
CA LYS A 87 -25.17 -1.98 30.59
C LYS A 87 -24.82 -2.25 32.05
N GLU A 88 -23.55 -2.14 32.40
CA GLU A 88 -23.07 -2.38 33.77
C GLU A 88 -23.62 -1.35 34.77
N ARG A 89 -23.84 -0.09 34.35
CA ARG A 89 -24.41 0.97 35.21
C ARG A 89 -25.92 0.89 35.36
N GLY A 90 -26.61 0.19 34.45
CA GLY A 90 -28.06 0.03 34.47
C GLY A 90 -28.55 -1.20 35.24
N ASN A 91 -27.64 -2.08 35.63
CA ASN A 91 -27.86 -3.21 36.54
C ASN A 91 -27.48 -2.82 37.97
#